data_AF-A0A9D1ZWL0-F1
#
_entry.id   AF-A0A9D1ZWL0-F1
#
_cell.length_a   1.000
_cell.length_b   1.000
_cell.length_c   1.000
_cell.angle_alpha   90.00
_cell.angle_beta   90.00
_cell.angle_gamma   90.00
#
_symmetry.space_group_name_H-M   'P 1'
#
loop_
_entity.id
_entity.type
_entity.pdbx_description
1 polymer ?
#
loop_
_entity_poly.entity_id
_entity_poly.type
_entity_poly.pdbx_seq_one_letter_code
_entity_poly.pdbx_strand_id
1 'polypeptide(L)'
;MIYFLNASGGLAHCLPESVYQGSAEGNTLFLVAPVAASAEVYAAFCLPDGSVTPRYRLEYAGSLSGYAGETGQAVCGWSLSLPASVTVQYGTVRVQFYIFAEGKKQAASAAAQFTVERGVESELPSAPDEDTYENISAALAALRADLINGYYPARASVAWNDGHVYGANELVFYPDTGKYGAILRSKVQNNVQKPYTDGALNADFWEIVVHFDTIAEEYFDELSEILSQGSAAVAAETEKAQAAQKAAENAKTAAETAASEAETAKNNAEDAAAQAGTSASAAQGSAGAAASSASLAEESATRAAQAETAAENAAQTAQAQAGAAAGSAQTAGEHAQDAEEFAELAQRYAE
;
A
#
# COMPACT_ATOMS: atom_id res chain seq x y z
N MET A 1 4.25 27.03 -21.35
CA MET A 1 3.35 28.08 -21.87
C MET A 1 2.21 28.31 -20.90
N ILE A 2 1.85 29.56 -20.60
CA ILE A 2 0.75 29.93 -19.69
C ILE A 2 -0.24 30.80 -20.47
N TYR A 3 -1.49 30.38 -20.53
CA TYR A 3 -2.61 31.10 -21.12
C TYR A 3 -3.50 31.69 -20.03
N PHE A 4 -3.79 32.98 -20.11
CA PHE A 4 -4.76 33.65 -19.23
C PHE A 4 -6.07 33.87 -20.00
N LEU A 5 -7.18 33.36 -19.48
CA LEU A 5 -8.52 33.63 -20.03
C LEU A 5 -9.31 34.54 -19.09
N ASN A 6 -10.09 35.45 -19.68
CA ASN A 6 -11.12 36.19 -18.94
C ASN A 6 -12.40 35.35 -18.77
N ALA A 7 -13.37 35.88 -18.02
CA ALA A 7 -14.62 35.17 -17.71
C ALA A 7 -15.52 34.91 -18.94
N SER A 8 -15.31 35.62 -20.05
CA SER A 8 -16.03 35.42 -21.32
C SER A 8 -15.32 34.44 -22.26
N GLY A 9 -14.21 33.84 -21.84
CA GLY A 9 -13.42 32.90 -22.65
C GLY A 9 -12.49 33.59 -23.65
N GLY A 10 -12.35 34.90 -23.60
CA GLY A 10 -11.37 35.67 -24.35
C GLY A 10 -9.96 35.50 -23.79
N LEU A 11 -8.97 35.44 -24.69
CA LEU A 11 -7.56 35.33 -24.33
C LEU A 11 -7.02 36.69 -23.86
N ALA A 12 -6.41 36.71 -22.69
CA ALA A 12 -5.71 37.87 -22.16
C ALA A 12 -4.21 37.86 -22.53
N HIS A 13 -3.48 36.75 -22.29
CA HIS A 13 -2.03 36.64 -22.55
C HIS A 13 -1.57 35.18 -22.77
N CYS A 14 -0.46 34.97 -23.48
CA CYS A 14 0.26 33.69 -23.67
C CYS A 14 1.78 33.88 -23.44
N LEU A 15 2.43 33.07 -22.58
CA LEU A 15 3.89 33.16 -22.33
C LEU A 15 4.55 31.77 -22.07
N PRO A 16 5.68 31.41 -22.71
CA PRO A 16 6.25 32.02 -23.92
C PRO A 16 5.38 31.73 -25.15
N GLU A 17 5.50 32.55 -26.19
CA GLU A 17 4.74 32.44 -27.45
C GLU A 17 5.35 31.42 -28.43
N SER A 18 6.54 30.90 -28.13
CA SER A 18 7.22 29.87 -28.92
C SER A 18 7.69 28.67 -28.10
N VAL A 19 7.70 27.51 -28.77
CA VAL A 19 8.28 26.24 -28.30
C VAL A 19 9.11 25.63 -29.43
N TYR A 20 10.02 24.71 -29.14
CA TYR A 20 10.90 24.10 -30.15
C TYR A 20 10.38 22.74 -30.62
N GLN A 21 10.51 22.47 -31.92
CA GLN A 21 10.17 21.18 -32.51
C GLN A 21 10.90 20.02 -31.78
N GLY A 22 10.18 18.94 -31.49
CA GLY A 22 10.72 17.78 -30.77
C GLY A 22 10.86 17.93 -29.25
N SER A 23 10.55 19.10 -28.66
CA SER A 23 10.65 19.36 -27.21
C SER A 23 9.40 18.90 -26.43
N ALA A 24 8.91 17.68 -26.69
CA ALA A 24 7.67 17.13 -26.14
C ALA A 24 7.66 17.07 -24.60
N GLU A 25 8.79 16.75 -23.97
CA GLU A 25 8.88 16.54 -22.52
C GLU A 25 9.26 17.79 -21.72
N GLY A 26 9.56 18.91 -22.39
CA GLY A 26 10.02 20.14 -21.74
C GLY A 26 8.94 21.22 -21.57
N ASN A 27 7.75 21.06 -22.15
CA ASN A 27 6.77 22.14 -22.25
C ASN A 27 5.43 21.75 -21.60
N THR A 28 5.10 22.43 -20.50
CA THR A 28 3.77 22.35 -19.86
C THR A 28 2.93 23.52 -20.30
N LEU A 29 1.70 23.25 -20.73
CA LEU A 29 0.64 24.23 -20.92
C LEU A 29 -0.05 24.47 -19.59
N PHE A 30 -0.20 25.73 -19.19
CA PHE A 30 -1.04 26.14 -18.08
C PHE A 30 -2.19 27.00 -18.60
N LEU A 31 -3.40 26.73 -18.14
CA LEU A 31 -4.58 27.57 -18.33
C LEU A 31 -4.94 28.19 -16.99
N VAL A 32 -5.04 29.51 -16.93
CA VAL A 32 -5.54 30.24 -15.76
C VAL A 32 -6.87 30.89 -16.13
N ALA A 33 -7.93 30.51 -15.43
CA ALA A 33 -9.29 30.98 -15.73
C ALA A 33 -10.14 31.14 -14.45
N PRO A 34 -11.07 32.10 -14.42
CA PRO A 34 -12.00 32.31 -13.31
C PRO A 34 -13.16 31.32 -13.42
N VAL A 35 -12.87 30.03 -13.19
CA VAL A 35 -13.80 28.91 -13.28
C VAL A 35 -13.72 28.07 -12.00
N ALA A 36 -14.83 27.44 -11.62
CA ALA A 36 -14.88 26.58 -10.43
C ALA A 36 -13.87 25.42 -10.54
N ALA A 37 -13.23 25.07 -9.41
CA ALA A 37 -12.25 23.98 -9.35
C ALA A 37 -12.83 22.61 -9.74
N SER A 38 -14.15 22.43 -9.64
CA SER A 38 -14.85 21.22 -10.07
C SER A 38 -15.06 21.10 -11.58
N ALA A 39 -14.70 22.12 -12.36
CA ALA A 39 -14.89 22.08 -13.81
C ALA A 39 -13.89 21.14 -14.50
N GLU A 40 -14.37 20.41 -15.50
CA GLU A 40 -13.49 19.67 -16.40
C GLU A 40 -13.02 20.57 -17.53
N VAL A 41 -11.71 20.55 -17.77
CA VAL A 41 -11.07 21.40 -18.78
C VAL A 41 -10.32 20.51 -19.77
N TYR A 42 -10.52 20.78 -21.06
CA TYR A 42 -9.86 20.07 -22.15
C TYR A 42 -9.23 21.06 -23.13
N ALA A 43 -8.15 20.65 -23.81
CA ALA A 43 -7.55 21.38 -24.92
C ALA A 43 -7.55 20.51 -26.19
N ALA A 44 -7.87 21.11 -27.34
CA ALA A 44 -7.60 20.53 -28.65
C ALA A 44 -6.67 21.46 -29.44
N PHE A 45 -5.80 20.87 -30.24
CA PHE A 45 -4.79 21.57 -31.02
C PHE A 45 -5.06 21.39 -32.51
N CYS A 46 -4.96 22.47 -33.27
CA CYS A 46 -4.91 22.45 -34.73
C CYS A 46 -3.45 22.68 -35.14
N LEU A 47 -2.87 21.67 -35.79
CA LEU A 47 -1.46 21.64 -36.21
C LEU A 47 -1.26 22.48 -37.49
N PRO A 48 0.01 22.77 -37.87
CA PRO A 48 0.32 23.58 -39.05
C PRO A 48 -0.24 23.01 -40.37
N ASP A 49 -0.34 21.68 -40.49
CA ASP A 49 -0.96 20.98 -41.63
C ASP A 49 -2.50 21.06 -41.66
N GLY A 50 -3.12 21.68 -40.65
CA GLY A 50 -4.57 21.79 -40.51
C GLY A 50 -5.25 20.61 -39.81
N SER A 51 -4.51 19.55 -39.47
CA SER A 51 -5.04 18.43 -38.69
C SER A 51 -5.40 18.87 -37.26
N VAL A 52 -6.39 18.21 -36.66
CA VAL A 52 -6.88 18.52 -35.31
C VAL A 52 -6.69 17.30 -34.41
N THR A 53 -6.07 17.52 -33.26
CA THR A 53 -5.84 16.46 -32.27
C THR A 53 -7.15 16.06 -31.56
N PRO A 54 -7.21 14.88 -30.94
CA PRO A 54 -8.21 14.62 -29.92
C PRO A 54 -8.11 15.65 -28.78
N ARG A 55 -9.16 15.73 -27.96
CA ARG A 55 -9.19 16.58 -26.77
C ARG A 55 -8.36 15.95 -25.66
N TYR A 56 -7.39 16.68 -25.14
CA TYR A 56 -6.59 16.28 -23.99
C TYR A 56 -7.15 16.94 -22.73
N ARG A 57 -7.37 16.15 -21.69
CA ARG A 57 -7.84 16.65 -20.39
C ARG A 57 -6.68 17.35 -19.67
N LEU A 58 -6.96 18.52 -19.10
CA LEU A 58 -6.01 19.23 -18.23
C LEU A 58 -6.23 18.83 -16.77
N GLU A 59 -5.16 18.80 -15.99
CA GLU A 59 -5.17 18.53 -14.56
C GLU A 59 -5.30 19.82 -13.75
N TYR A 60 -6.09 19.81 -12.68
CA TYR A 60 -6.23 20.97 -11.80
C TYR A 60 -4.90 21.27 -11.09
N ALA A 61 -4.41 22.49 -11.24
CA ALA A 61 -3.11 22.95 -10.75
C ALA A 61 -3.21 23.89 -9.53
N GLY A 62 -4.40 24.09 -8.97
CA GLY A 62 -4.64 24.91 -7.78
C GLY A 62 -5.35 26.23 -8.05
N SER A 63 -5.59 27.00 -6.98
CA SER A 63 -6.19 28.34 -7.05
C SER A 63 -5.15 29.43 -6.78
N LEU A 64 -5.30 30.56 -7.46
CA LEU A 64 -4.43 31.72 -7.27
C LEU A 64 -5.02 32.60 -6.15
N SER A 65 -4.34 32.60 -5.01
CA SER A 65 -4.72 33.43 -3.87
C SER A 65 -4.55 34.92 -4.17
N GLY A 66 -5.53 35.75 -3.78
CA GLY A 66 -5.51 37.20 -3.98
C GLY A 66 -6.03 37.68 -5.34
N TYR A 67 -6.40 36.77 -6.24
CA TYR A 67 -7.00 37.09 -7.54
C TYR A 67 -8.44 36.57 -7.61
N ALA A 68 -9.36 37.44 -8.02
CA ALA A 68 -10.76 37.09 -8.29
C ALA A 68 -11.13 37.52 -9.71
N GLY A 69 -11.97 36.72 -10.37
CA GLY A 69 -12.57 37.11 -11.65
C GLY A 69 -13.48 38.32 -11.50
N GLU A 70 -13.88 38.92 -12.62
CA GLU A 70 -14.73 40.13 -12.66
C GLU A 70 -16.04 39.99 -11.87
N THR A 71 -16.57 38.77 -11.77
CA THR A 71 -17.80 38.42 -11.03
C THR A 71 -17.53 37.84 -9.64
N GLY A 72 -16.31 37.96 -9.11
CA GLY A 72 -15.93 37.57 -7.75
C GLY A 72 -15.56 36.10 -7.56
N GLN A 73 -15.59 35.25 -8.60
CA GLN A 73 -15.16 33.86 -8.49
C GLN A 73 -13.64 33.73 -8.31
N ALA A 74 -13.21 32.66 -7.63
CA ALA A 74 -11.80 32.30 -7.54
C ALA A 74 -11.20 32.05 -8.93
N VAL A 75 -9.95 32.50 -9.11
CA VAL A 75 -9.15 32.21 -10.30
C VAL A 75 -8.38 30.91 -10.07
N CYS A 76 -8.60 29.94 -10.96
CA CYS A 76 -8.03 28.60 -10.86
C CYS A 76 -7.08 28.32 -12.04
N GLY A 77 -6.13 27.41 -11.81
CA GLY A 77 -5.17 26.94 -12.79
C GLY A 77 -5.41 25.49 -13.19
N TRP A 78 -5.15 25.17 -14.45
CA TRP A 78 -5.10 23.82 -15.00
C TRP A 78 -3.83 23.63 -15.82
N SER A 79 -3.30 22.42 -15.87
CA SER A 79 -2.05 22.12 -16.57
C SER A 79 -2.12 20.89 -17.45
N LEU A 80 -1.32 20.85 -18.51
CA LEU A 80 -1.17 19.72 -19.41
C LEU A 80 0.25 19.70 -19.96
N SER A 81 0.96 18.59 -19.81
CA SER A 81 2.19 18.35 -20.57
C SER A 81 1.86 18.24 -22.05
N LEU A 82 2.53 19.02 -22.90
CA LEU A 82 2.22 19.03 -24.33
C LEU A 82 2.46 17.63 -24.92
N PRO A 83 1.48 17.03 -25.61
CA PRO A 83 1.69 15.79 -26.33
C PRO A 83 2.74 15.98 -27.43
N ALA A 84 3.61 14.98 -27.62
CA ALA A 84 4.67 15.02 -28.63
C ALA A 84 4.16 15.29 -30.05
N SER A 85 2.94 14.82 -30.35
CA SER A 85 2.26 15.04 -31.62
C SER A 85 2.00 16.52 -31.93
N VAL A 86 1.93 17.39 -30.92
CA VAL A 86 1.68 18.83 -31.10
C VAL A 86 2.94 19.57 -31.57
N THR A 87 4.13 19.09 -31.20
CA THR A 87 5.42 19.73 -31.52
C THR A 87 6.19 19.01 -32.62
N VAL A 88 5.55 18.08 -33.34
CA VAL A 88 6.22 17.29 -34.40
C VAL A 88 6.44 18.10 -35.68
N GLN A 89 5.56 19.08 -35.95
CA GLN A 89 5.64 19.99 -37.08
C GLN A 89 5.99 21.41 -36.61
N TYR A 90 6.88 22.08 -37.34
CA TYR A 90 7.14 23.51 -37.12
C TYR A 90 6.02 24.36 -37.76
N GLY A 91 5.71 25.50 -37.15
CA GLY A 91 4.68 26.43 -37.61
C GLY A 91 3.69 26.84 -36.52
N THR A 92 2.63 27.55 -36.92
CA THR A 92 1.60 28.04 -35.99
C THR A 92 0.68 26.91 -35.56
N VAL A 93 0.60 26.66 -34.26
CA VAL A 93 -0.40 25.77 -33.64
C VAL A 93 -1.48 26.63 -33.00
N ARG A 94 -2.75 26.29 -33.25
CA ARG A 94 -3.90 26.92 -32.58
C ARG A 94 -4.44 25.98 -31.51
N VAL A 95 -4.71 26.50 -30.32
CA VAL A 95 -5.31 25.77 -29.21
C VAL A 95 -6.68 26.35 -28.88
N GLN A 96 -7.66 25.48 -28.65
CA GLN A 96 -8.96 25.87 -28.10
C GLN A 96 -9.23 25.08 -26.82
N PHE A 97 -9.68 25.78 -25.78
CA PHE A 97 -10.06 25.18 -24.51
C PHE A 97 -11.56 24.94 -24.45
N TYR A 98 -11.95 23.81 -23.88
CA TYR A 98 -13.33 23.42 -23.64
C TYR A 98 -13.54 23.19 -22.15
N ILE A 99 -14.53 23.86 -21.58
CA ILE A 99 -14.78 23.89 -20.15
C ILE A 99 -16.19 23.35 -19.89
N PHE A 100 -16.27 22.34 -19.04
CA PHE A 100 -17.52 21.71 -18.60
C PHE A 100 -17.67 21.96 -17.11
N ALA A 101 -18.46 22.98 -16.76
CA ALA A 101 -18.80 23.27 -15.37
C ALA A 101 -20.12 22.59 -14.99
N GLU A 102 -20.24 22.20 -13.72
CA GLU A 102 -21.42 21.52 -13.18
C GLU A 102 -22.71 22.32 -13.47
N GLY A 103 -23.71 21.66 -14.07
CA GLY A 103 -24.99 22.28 -14.44
C GLY A 103 -24.95 23.27 -15.61
N LYS A 104 -23.80 23.46 -16.29
CA LYS A 104 -23.67 24.36 -17.45
C LYS A 104 -23.39 23.58 -18.74
N LYS A 105 -23.82 24.15 -19.87
CA LYS A 105 -23.42 23.66 -21.20
C LYS A 105 -21.92 23.93 -21.43
N GLN A 106 -21.30 23.14 -22.30
CA GLN A 106 -19.91 23.32 -22.74
C GLN A 106 -19.64 24.78 -23.12
N ALA A 107 -18.64 25.39 -22.51
CA ALA A 107 -18.09 26.67 -22.94
C ALA A 107 -16.79 26.40 -23.72
N ALA A 108 -16.62 27.07 -24.86
CA ALA A 108 -15.37 27.04 -25.62
C ALA A 108 -14.68 28.40 -25.52
N SER A 109 -13.36 28.40 -25.32
CA SER A 109 -12.57 29.63 -25.35
C SER A 109 -12.41 30.16 -26.77
N ALA A 110 -11.98 31.42 -26.87
CA ALA A 110 -11.30 31.91 -28.06
C ALA A 110 -10.10 31.02 -28.38
N ALA A 111 -9.80 30.87 -29.68
CA ALA A 111 -8.60 30.16 -30.10
C ALA A 111 -7.37 30.99 -29.71
N ALA A 112 -6.48 30.39 -28.93
CA ALA A 112 -5.15 30.92 -28.70
C ALA A 112 -4.16 30.29 -29.68
N GLN A 113 -2.98 30.88 -29.84
CA GLN A 113 -1.97 30.35 -30.74
C GLN A 113 -0.59 30.43 -30.10
N PHE A 114 0.29 29.55 -30.56
CA PHE A 114 1.71 29.59 -30.29
C PHE A 114 2.47 29.07 -31.51
N THR A 115 3.75 29.37 -31.59
CA THR A 115 4.60 28.96 -32.72
C THR A 115 5.52 27.83 -32.29
N VAL A 116 5.52 26.73 -33.03
CA VAL A 116 6.57 25.71 -32.95
C VAL A 116 7.70 26.16 -33.87
N GLU A 117 8.81 26.62 -33.28
CA GLU A 117 10.02 26.97 -34.00
C GLU A 117 10.70 25.72 -34.57
N ARG A 118 11.33 25.90 -35.74
CA ARG A 118 12.04 24.82 -36.41
C ARG A 118 13.16 24.31 -35.51
N GLY A 119 13.16 23.02 -35.23
CA GLY A 119 14.27 22.37 -34.54
C GLY A 119 15.50 22.31 -35.45
N VAL A 120 16.62 21.79 -34.93
CA VAL A 120 17.75 21.43 -35.79
C VAL A 120 17.24 20.35 -36.75
N GLU A 121 17.37 20.59 -38.05
CA GLU A 121 16.96 19.65 -39.08
C GLU A 121 17.72 18.35 -38.86
N SER A 122 17.01 17.26 -38.57
CA SER A 122 17.62 15.95 -38.70
C SER A 122 17.90 15.79 -40.19
N GLU A 123 19.19 15.82 -40.58
CA GLU A 123 19.57 15.48 -41.94
C GLU A 123 18.89 14.16 -42.27
N LEU A 124 17.97 14.18 -43.23
CA LEU A 124 17.48 12.94 -43.80
C LEU A 124 18.73 12.21 -44.31
N PRO A 125 18.93 10.93 -43.96
CA PRO A 125 20.01 10.17 -44.57
C PRO A 125 19.91 10.36 -46.08
N SER A 126 21.06 10.58 -46.72
CA SER A 126 21.14 10.67 -48.18
C SER A 126 20.33 9.54 -48.80
N ALA A 127 19.67 9.82 -49.93
CA ALA A 127 18.93 8.82 -50.67
C ALA A 127 19.75 7.52 -50.68
N PRO A 128 19.13 6.37 -50.33
CA PRO A 128 19.85 5.11 -50.27
C PRO A 128 20.63 4.92 -51.57
N ASP A 129 21.84 4.37 -51.48
CA ASP A 129 22.60 4.03 -52.68
C ASP A 129 21.75 3.17 -53.63
N GLU A 130 22.08 3.21 -54.92
CA GLU A 130 21.36 2.45 -55.95
C GLU A 130 21.31 0.95 -55.60
N ASP A 131 22.37 0.46 -54.93
CA ASP A 131 22.51 -0.87 -54.37
C ASP A 131 21.42 -1.20 -53.33
N THR A 132 20.94 -0.23 -52.53
CA THR A 132 19.84 -0.45 -51.58
C THR A 132 18.52 -0.73 -52.29
N TYR A 133 18.25 -0.06 -53.42
CA TYR A 133 17.06 -0.35 -54.22
C TYR A 133 17.16 -1.72 -54.91
N GLU A 134 18.35 -2.08 -55.39
CA GLU A 134 18.62 -3.43 -55.90
C GLU A 134 18.44 -4.49 -54.80
N ASN A 135 18.92 -4.23 -53.59
CA ASN A 135 18.77 -5.13 -52.45
C ASN A 135 17.31 -5.30 -52.02
N ILE A 136 16.51 -4.22 -52.02
CA ILE A 136 15.06 -4.29 -51.75
C ILE A 136 14.35 -5.09 -52.84
N SER A 137 14.71 -4.87 -54.11
CA SER A 137 14.15 -5.60 -55.25
C SER A 137 14.50 -7.09 -55.19
N ALA A 138 15.75 -7.42 -54.87
CA ALA A 138 16.22 -8.78 -54.67
C ALA A 138 15.52 -9.47 -53.49
N ALA A 139 15.34 -8.77 -52.37
CA ALA A 139 14.61 -9.28 -51.22
C ALA A 139 13.12 -9.52 -51.54
N LEU A 140 12.47 -8.61 -52.27
CA LEU A 140 11.08 -8.80 -52.74
C LEU A 140 10.97 -9.96 -53.74
N ALA A 141 11.95 -10.14 -54.61
CA ALA A 141 12.01 -11.27 -55.53
C ALA A 141 12.22 -12.60 -54.80
N ALA A 142 13.08 -12.63 -53.77
CA ALA A 142 13.28 -13.79 -52.90
C ALA A 142 12.00 -14.14 -52.13
N LEU A 143 11.34 -13.15 -51.51
CA LEU A 143 10.04 -13.35 -50.84
C LEU A 143 8.96 -13.87 -51.80
N ARG A 144 8.93 -13.39 -53.05
CA ARG A 144 8.02 -13.90 -54.08
C ARG A 144 8.37 -15.34 -54.45
N ALA A 145 9.65 -15.68 -54.59
CA ALA A 145 10.09 -17.04 -54.86
C ALA A 145 9.71 -18.00 -53.71
N ASP A 146 9.92 -17.58 -52.47
CA ASP A 146 9.55 -18.34 -51.27
C ASP A 146 8.04 -18.55 -51.16
N LEU A 147 7.24 -17.53 -51.52
CA LEU A 147 5.79 -17.63 -51.58
C LEU A 147 5.31 -18.62 -52.65
N ILE A 148 5.96 -18.63 -53.82
CA ILE A 148 5.64 -19.57 -54.91
C ILE A 148 6.12 -21.00 -54.59
N ASN A 149 7.24 -21.13 -53.87
CA ASN A 149 7.80 -22.40 -53.42
C ASN A 149 7.15 -22.94 -52.14
N GLY A 150 6.05 -22.33 -51.68
CA GLY A 150 5.27 -22.82 -50.54
C GLY A 150 6.00 -22.76 -49.20
N TYR A 151 7.07 -21.97 -49.07
CA TYR A 151 7.84 -21.86 -47.83
C TYR A 151 7.06 -21.15 -46.72
N TYR A 152 6.06 -20.33 -47.09
CA TYR A 152 5.11 -19.72 -46.16
C TYR A 152 3.79 -20.51 -46.10
N PRO A 153 3.30 -20.88 -44.90
CA PRO A 153 2.28 -21.94 -44.67
C PRO A 153 0.83 -21.60 -45.05
N ALA A 154 0.58 -20.64 -45.95
CA ALA A 154 -0.76 -20.08 -46.19
C ALA A 154 -1.43 -20.53 -47.50
N ARG A 155 -1.28 -21.79 -47.90
CA ARG A 155 -2.25 -22.43 -48.81
C ARG A 155 -2.95 -23.55 -48.06
N ALA A 156 -4.26 -23.39 -47.84
CA ALA A 156 -5.11 -24.49 -47.41
C ALA A 156 -4.88 -25.66 -48.36
N SER A 157 -4.70 -26.88 -47.84
CA SER A 157 -4.57 -28.08 -48.68
C SER A 157 -5.89 -28.25 -49.44
N VAL A 158 -5.87 -27.98 -50.74
CA VAL A 158 -7.02 -28.18 -51.63
C VAL A 158 -7.02 -29.61 -52.16
N ALA A 159 -8.19 -30.10 -52.56
CA ALA A 159 -8.25 -31.36 -53.29
C ALA A 159 -7.45 -31.25 -54.60
N TRP A 160 -6.72 -32.31 -54.94
CA TRP A 160 -6.02 -32.40 -56.21
C TRP A 160 -7.00 -32.34 -57.38
N ASN A 161 -6.58 -31.69 -58.47
CA ASN A 161 -7.36 -31.38 -59.65
C ASN A 161 -6.46 -31.44 -60.89
N ASP A 162 -6.91 -32.17 -61.91
CA ASP A 162 -6.18 -32.40 -63.17
C ASP A 162 -5.98 -31.13 -64.03
N GLY A 163 -6.79 -30.10 -63.81
CA GLY A 163 -6.73 -28.82 -64.52
C GLY A 163 -5.89 -27.75 -63.82
N HIS A 164 -5.26 -28.05 -62.68
CA HIS A 164 -4.46 -27.09 -61.93
C HIS A 164 -2.95 -27.32 -62.14
N VAL A 165 -2.19 -26.22 -62.20
CA VAL A 165 -0.74 -26.25 -62.29
C VAL A 165 -0.17 -25.99 -60.91
N TYR A 166 0.40 -27.01 -60.28
CA TYR A 166 0.88 -26.95 -58.91
C TYR A 166 2.31 -26.39 -58.82
N GLY A 167 2.56 -25.59 -57.79
CA GLY A 167 3.90 -25.12 -57.43
C GLY A 167 4.77 -26.21 -56.82
N ALA A 168 6.07 -25.93 -56.68
CA ALA A 168 6.93 -26.77 -55.86
C ALA A 168 6.53 -26.64 -54.38
N ASN A 169 6.57 -27.75 -53.65
CA ASN A 169 6.14 -27.91 -52.26
C ASN A 169 4.65 -27.65 -51.97
N GLU A 170 3.82 -27.48 -52.99
CA GLU A 170 2.38 -27.29 -52.79
C GLU A 170 1.75 -28.58 -52.24
N LEU A 171 0.95 -28.44 -51.19
CA LEU A 171 0.25 -29.54 -50.52
C LEU A 171 -1.16 -29.70 -51.09
N VAL A 172 -1.49 -30.93 -51.48
CA VAL A 172 -2.80 -31.29 -52.02
C VAL A 172 -3.36 -32.51 -51.30
N PHE A 173 -4.68 -32.56 -51.17
CA PHE A 173 -5.38 -33.76 -50.73
C PHE A 173 -5.74 -34.62 -51.94
N TYR A 174 -5.29 -35.87 -51.97
CA TYR A 174 -5.66 -36.85 -53.00
C TYR A 174 -6.59 -37.91 -52.39
N PRO A 175 -7.89 -37.92 -52.76
CA PRO A 175 -8.87 -38.82 -52.15
C PRO A 175 -8.75 -40.27 -52.63
N ASP A 176 -8.25 -40.50 -53.84
CA ASP A 176 -8.31 -41.81 -54.52
C ASP A 176 -7.09 -42.71 -54.20
N THR A 177 -6.57 -42.63 -52.98
CA THR A 177 -5.53 -43.54 -52.47
C THR A 177 -5.96 -44.08 -51.12
N GLY A 178 -5.90 -45.41 -50.96
CA GLY A 178 -6.34 -46.04 -49.73
C GLY A 178 -7.84 -45.87 -49.43
N LYS A 179 -8.21 -45.87 -48.15
CA LYS A 179 -9.60 -45.70 -47.69
C LYS A 179 -9.94 -44.25 -47.33
N TYR A 180 -8.97 -43.51 -46.79
CA TYR A 180 -9.16 -42.14 -46.28
C TYR A 180 -8.36 -41.07 -47.05
N GLY A 181 -7.63 -41.45 -48.11
CA GLY A 181 -6.84 -40.53 -48.91
C GLY A 181 -5.47 -40.19 -48.29
N ALA A 182 -4.75 -39.28 -48.96
CA ALA A 182 -3.45 -38.80 -48.50
C ALA A 182 -3.26 -37.30 -48.76
N ILE A 183 -2.43 -36.65 -47.96
CA ILE A 183 -1.82 -35.35 -48.30
C ILE A 183 -0.52 -35.62 -49.04
N LEU A 184 -0.41 -35.04 -50.22
CA LEU A 184 0.74 -35.15 -51.10
C LEU A 184 1.40 -33.78 -51.27
N ARG A 185 2.71 -33.79 -51.51
CA ARG A 185 3.50 -32.60 -51.82
C ARG A 185 4.03 -32.68 -53.25
N SER A 186 3.81 -31.64 -54.03
CA SER A 186 4.44 -31.52 -55.34
C SER A 186 5.95 -31.27 -55.19
N LYS A 187 6.78 -32.06 -55.87
CA LYS A 187 8.25 -31.95 -55.80
C LYS A 187 8.84 -30.97 -56.81
N VAL A 188 8.06 -30.60 -57.83
CA VAL A 188 8.53 -29.78 -58.95
C VAL A 188 7.63 -28.56 -59.14
N GLN A 189 8.19 -27.54 -59.77
CA GLN A 189 7.43 -26.37 -60.15
C GLN A 189 6.64 -26.62 -61.44
N ASN A 190 5.46 -25.98 -61.55
CA ASN A 190 4.54 -26.14 -62.66
C ASN A 190 4.11 -27.60 -62.89
N ASN A 191 3.88 -28.33 -61.80
CA ASN A 191 3.51 -29.73 -61.84
C ASN A 191 2.06 -29.89 -62.34
N VAL A 192 1.91 -30.59 -63.45
CA VAL A 192 0.62 -30.97 -64.07
C VAL A 192 0.40 -32.48 -64.06
N GLN A 193 1.31 -33.23 -63.44
CA GLN A 193 1.27 -34.69 -63.46
C GLN A 193 0.29 -35.21 -62.43
N LYS A 194 -0.45 -36.26 -62.79
CA LYS A 194 -1.34 -36.96 -61.86
C LYS A 194 -0.53 -37.62 -60.74
N PRO A 195 -0.97 -37.54 -59.46
CA PRO A 195 -0.20 -38.09 -58.34
C PRO A 195 -0.07 -39.62 -58.35
N TYR A 196 -1.08 -40.32 -58.85
CA TYR A 196 -1.04 -41.78 -58.99
C TYR A 196 -1.32 -42.20 -60.43
N THR A 197 -0.49 -43.12 -60.94
CA THR A 197 -0.70 -43.81 -62.22
C THR A 197 -0.73 -45.31 -61.92
N ASP A 198 -1.79 -45.99 -62.36
CA ASP A 198 -1.99 -47.43 -62.14
C ASP A 198 -1.86 -47.88 -60.66
N GLY A 199 -2.26 -47.01 -59.73
CA GLY A 199 -2.22 -47.27 -58.28
C GLY A 199 -0.85 -47.05 -57.63
N ALA A 200 0.20 -46.73 -58.39
CA ALA A 200 1.51 -46.36 -57.87
C ALA A 200 1.68 -44.84 -57.82
N LEU A 201 2.32 -44.35 -56.75
CA LEU A 201 2.67 -42.93 -56.63
C LEU A 201 3.66 -42.54 -57.73
N ASN A 202 3.40 -41.44 -58.41
CA ASN A 202 4.34 -40.83 -59.34
C ASN A 202 5.44 -40.08 -58.56
N ALA A 203 6.37 -40.84 -57.99
CA ALA A 203 7.36 -40.37 -57.01
C ALA A 203 8.37 -39.33 -57.56
N ASP A 204 8.47 -39.20 -58.88
CA ASP A 204 9.29 -38.16 -59.51
C ASP A 204 8.67 -36.76 -59.31
N PHE A 205 7.34 -36.69 -59.21
CA PHE A 205 6.58 -35.45 -59.15
C PHE A 205 5.89 -35.23 -57.80
N TRP A 206 5.64 -36.29 -57.02
CA TRP A 206 4.87 -36.23 -55.79
C TRP A 206 5.52 -37.00 -54.64
N GLU A 207 5.34 -36.50 -53.42
CA GLU A 207 5.77 -37.10 -52.15
C GLU A 207 4.55 -37.27 -51.24
N ILE A 208 4.41 -38.42 -50.56
CA ILE A 208 3.37 -38.61 -49.54
C ILE A 208 3.83 -37.94 -48.25
N VAL A 209 3.08 -36.95 -47.78
CA VAL A 209 3.35 -36.24 -46.50
C VAL A 209 2.59 -36.89 -45.37
N VAL A 210 1.33 -37.25 -45.63
CA VAL A 210 0.45 -37.93 -44.68
C VAL A 210 -0.40 -38.93 -45.43
N HIS A 211 -0.46 -40.18 -44.95
CA HIS A 211 -1.42 -41.17 -45.41
C HIS A 211 -2.45 -41.40 -44.30
N PHE A 212 -3.73 -41.09 -44.54
CA PHE A 212 -4.72 -41.10 -43.46
C PHE A 212 -5.11 -42.51 -43.00
N ASP A 213 -4.83 -43.54 -43.81
CA ASP A 213 -5.02 -44.94 -43.37
C ASP A 213 -4.01 -45.39 -42.31
N THR A 214 -2.88 -44.70 -42.15
CA THR A 214 -1.84 -45.08 -41.17
C THR A 214 -1.84 -44.22 -39.90
N ILE A 215 -2.52 -43.07 -39.91
CA ILE A 215 -2.58 -42.14 -38.75
C ILE A 215 -3.68 -42.53 -37.74
N ALA A 216 -4.62 -43.41 -38.09
CA ALA A 216 -5.85 -43.58 -37.32
C ALA A 216 -5.77 -44.39 -36.01
N GLU A 217 -4.75 -45.22 -35.78
CA GLU A 217 -4.65 -46.04 -34.54
C GLU A 217 -3.47 -45.63 -33.65
N GLU A 218 -2.23 -45.72 -34.13
CA GLU A 218 -1.04 -45.51 -33.28
C GLU A 218 -0.90 -44.08 -32.73
N TYR A 219 -1.26 -43.06 -33.51
CA TYR A 219 -1.14 -41.65 -33.08
C TYR A 219 -2.14 -41.27 -31.97
N PHE A 220 -3.33 -41.88 -31.97
CA PHE A 220 -4.35 -41.58 -30.95
C PHE A 220 -4.07 -42.30 -29.62
N ASP A 221 -3.43 -43.48 -29.67
CA ASP A 221 -3.01 -44.20 -28.48
C ASP A 221 -1.89 -43.44 -27.72
N GLU A 222 -0.88 -42.93 -28.42
CA GLU A 222 0.19 -42.11 -27.82
C GLU A 222 -0.36 -40.81 -27.18
N LEU A 223 -1.30 -40.14 -27.85
CA LEU A 223 -1.96 -38.95 -27.33
C LEU A 223 -2.74 -39.26 -26.04
N SER A 224 -3.42 -40.41 -25.98
CA SER A 224 -4.19 -40.83 -24.81
C SER A 224 -3.31 -41.09 -23.58
N GLU A 225 -2.11 -41.65 -23.80
CA GLU A 225 -1.14 -41.93 -22.73
C GLU A 225 -0.54 -40.63 -22.17
N ILE A 226 -0.21 -39.66 -23.03
CA ILE A 226 0.28 -38.33 -22.63
C ILE A 226 -0.78 -37.57 -21.83
N LEU A 227 -2.05 -37.60 -22.27
CA LEU A 227 -3.18 -36.98 -21.57
C LEU A 227 -3.42 -37.60 -20.18
N SER A 228 -3.31 -38.93 -20.09
CA SER A 228 -3.40 -39.68 -18.82
C SER A 228 -2.32 -39.25 -17.83
N GLN A 229 -1.06 -39.19 -18.24
CA GLN A 229 0.06 -38.79 -17.39
C GLN A 229 -0.05 -37.33 -16.92
N GLY A 230 -0.48 -36.42 -17.80
CA GLY A 230 -0.74 -35.02 -17.46
C GLY A 230 -1.84 -34.86 -16.41
N SER A 231 -2.91 -35.64 -16.50
CA SER A 231 -4.02 -35.59 -15.53
C SER A 231 -3.62 -36.05 -14.13
N ALA A 232 -2.77 -37.07 -14.02
CA ALA A 232 -2.25 -37.57 -12.75
C ALA A 232 -1.31 -36.57 -12.06
N ALA A 233 -0.46 -35.88 -12.83
CA ALA A 233 0.43 -34.85 -12.30
C ALA A 233 -0.36 -33.63 -11.77
N VAL A 234 -1.41 -33.21 -12.47
CA VAL A 234 -2.29 -32.11 -12.02
C VAL A 234 -3.05 -32.50 -10.75
N ALA A 235 -3.52 -33.74 -10.63
CA ALA A 235 -4.18 -34.22 -9.42
C ALA A 235 -3.23 -34.21 -8.21
N ALA A 236 -1.99 -34.69 -8.38
CA ALA A 236 -0.98 -34.70 -7.31
C ALA A 236 -0.59 -33.28 -6.84
N GLU A 237 -0.45 -32.32 -7.77
CA GLU A 237 -0.17 -30.92 -7.40
C GLU A 237 -1.39 -30.24 -6.74
N THR A 238 -2.61 -30.61 -7.15
CA THR A 238 -3.84 -30.13 -6.49
C THR A 238 -3.93 -30.62 -5.05
N GLU A 239 -3.60 -31.89 -4.79
CA GLU A 239 -3.57 -32.44 -3.43
C GLU A 239 -2.51 -31.76 -2.55
N LYS A 240 -1.30 -31.49 -3.09
CA LYS A 240 -0.27 -30.73 -2.38
C LYS A 240 -0.73 -29.31 -2.04
N ALA A 241 -1.39 -28.63 -2.97
CA ALA A 241 -1.93 -27.28 -2.74
C ALA A 241 -3.00 -27.28 -1.64
N GLN A 242 -3.91 -28.26 -1.65
CA GLN A 242 -4.92 -28.43 -0.60
C GLN A 242 -4.30 -28.75 0.77
N ALA A 243 -3.27 -29.60 0.81
CA ALA A 243 -2.55 -29.90 2.04
C ALA A 243 -1.84 -28.66 2.61
N ALA A 244 -1.21 -27.85 1.75
CA ALA A 244 -0.57 -26.60 2.13
C ALA A 244 -1.58 -25.58 2.67
N GLN A 245 -2.75 -25.45 2.02
CA GLN A 245 -3.82 -24.58 2.49
C GLN A 245 -4.32 -25.00 3.88
N LYS A 246 -4.57 -26.29 4.09
CA LYS A 246 -4.99 -26.82 5.39
C LYS A 246 -3.94 -26.59 6.48
N ALA A 247 -2.66 -26.74 6.15
CA ALA A 247 -1.58 -26.44 7.09
C ALA A 247 -1.54 -24.95 7.49
N ALA A 248 -1.77 -24.05 6.53
CA ALA A 248 -1.84 -22.61 6.78
C ALA A 248 -3.04 -22.24 7.67
N GLU A 249 -4.20 -22.83 7.45
CA GLU A 249 -5.40 -22.64 8.28
C GLU A 249 -5.15 -23.12 9.72
N ASN A 250 -4.56 -24.30 9.90
CA ASN A 250 -4.20 -24.81 11.22
C ASN A 250 -3.20 -23.89 11.95
N ALA A 251 -2.19 -23.37 11.23
CA ALA A 251 -1.21 -22.45 11.80
C ALA A 251 -1.86 -21.12 12.24
N LYS A 252 -2.81 -20.62 11.45
CA LYS A 252 -3.60 -19.43 11.79
C LYS A 252 -4.41 -19.65 13.07
N THR A 253 -5.15 -20.75 13.17
CA THR A 253 -5.93 -21.08 14.38
C THR A 253 -5.03 -21.24 15.62
N ALA A 254 -3.86 -21.86 15.48
CA ALA A 254 -2.89 -21.96 16.57
C ALA A 254 -2.39 -20.57 17.03
N ALA A 255 -2.11 -19.67 16.08
CA ALA A 255 -1.69 -18.31 16.40
C ALA A 255 -2.81 -17.50 17.10
N GLU A 256 -4.06 -17.61 16.65
CA GLU A 256 -5.22 -16.99 17.29
C GLU A 256 -5.43 -17.50 18.73
N THR A 257 -5.25 -18.81 18.94
CA THR A 257 -5.33 -19.42 20.28
C THR A 257 -4.23 -18.88 21.20
N ALA A 258 -2.98 -18.86 20.73
CA ALA A 258 -1.85 -18.34 21.50
C ALA A 258 -2.02 -16.86 21.86
N ALA A 259 -2.59 -16.05 20.95
CA ALA A 259 -2.89 -14.65 21.23
C ALA A 259 -3.95 -14.49 22.34
N SER A 260 -5.01 -15.31 22.33
CA SER A 260 -6.04 -15.30 23.37
C SER A 260 -5.50 -15.76 24.73
N GLU A 261 -4.63 -16.76 24.75
CA GLU A 261 -3.95 -17.22 25.97
C GLU A 261 -3.02 -16.14 26.54
N ALA A 262 -2.28 -15.43 25.68
CA ALA A 262 -1.42 -14.33 26.08
C ALA A 262 -2.20 -13.17 26.71
N GLU A 263 -3.36 -12.79 26.14
CA GLU A 263 -4.20 -11.74 26.72
C GLU A 263 -4.78 -12.18 28.08
N THR A 264 -5.17 -13.44 28.21
CA THR A 264 -5.63 -14.00 29.50
C THR A 264 -4.52 -13.96 30.55
N ALA A 265 -3.30 -14.35 30.19
CA ALA A 265 -2.15 -14.31 31.09
C ALA A 265 -1.81 -12.88 31.53
N LYS A 266 -1.91 -11.91 30.61
CA LYS A 266 -1.73 -10.49 30.91
C LYS A 266 -2.77 -9.99 31.91
N ASN A 267 -4.05 -10.27 31.69
CA ASN A 267 -5.13 -9.87 32.61
C ASN A 267 -4.93 -10.47 34.01
N ASN A 268 -4.57 -11.75 34.08
CA ASN A 268 -4.26 -12.41 35.36
C ASN A 268 -3.08 -11.74 36.10
N ALA A 269 -2.06 -11.29 35.35
CA ALA A 269 -0.91 -10.59 35.94
C ALA A 269 -1.30 -9.19 36.46
N GLU A 270 -2.15 -8.46 35.74
CA GLU A 270 -2.68 -7.16 36.17
C GLU A 270 -3.53 -7.30 37.44
N ASP A 271 -4.41 -8.31 37.51
CA ASP A 271 -5.21 -8.61 38.69
C ASP A 271 -4.34 -8.97 39.91
N ALA A 272 -3.31 -9.81 39.70
CA ALA A 272 -2.37 -10.18 40.76
C ALA A 272 -1.59 -8.96 41.28
N ALA A 273 -1.18 -8.04 40.39
CA ALA A 273 -0.52 -6.80 40.77
C ALA A 273 -1.45 -5.88 41.59
N ALA A 274 -2.73 -5.77 41.20
CA ALA A 274 -3.73 -5.00 41.94
C ALA A 274 -4.00 -5.57 43.35
N GLN A 275 -4.08 -6.90 43.47
CA GLN A 275 -4.21 -7.57 44.76
C GLN A 275 -2.99 -7.33 45.65
N ALA A 276 -1.79 -7.45 45.10
CA ALA A 276 -0.55 -7.17 45.82
C ALA A 276 -0.51 -5.71 46.33
N GLY A 277 -0.92 -4.73 45.51
CA GLY A 277 -1.02 -3.33 45.91
C GLY A 277 -2.02 -3.09 47.05
N THR A 278 -3.15 -3.80 47.02
CA THR A 278 -4.16 -3.76 48.10
C THR A 278 -3.60 -4.33 49.40
N SER A 279 -2.93 -5.49 49.34
CA SER A 279 -2.28 -6.10 50.50
C SER A 279 -1.17 -5.23 51.09
N ALA A 280 -0.35 -4.59 50.24
CA ALA A 280 0.69 -3.66 50.69
C ALA A 280 0.09 -2.45 51.42
N SER A 281 -0.99 -1.87 50.89
CA SER A 281 -1.69 -0.74 51.53
C SER A 281 -2.29 -1.13 52.88
N ALA A 282 -2.89 -2.34 52.98
CA ALA A 282 -3.41 -2.86 54.24
C ALA A 282 -2.28 -3.07 55.28
N ALA A 283 -1.15 -3.65 54.87
CA ALA A 283 0.01 -3.85 55.73
C ALA A 283 0.58 -2.52 56.25
N GLN A 284 0.65 -1.50 55.40
CA GLN A 284 1.08 -0.15 55.81
C GLN A 284 0.11 0.45 56.84
N GLY A 285 -1.21 0.29 56.64
CA GLY A 285 -2.22 0.71 57.60
C GLY A 285 -2.07 0.02 58.96
N SER A 286 -1.89 -1.30 58.98
CA SER A 286 -1.66 -2.06 60.21
C SER A 286 -0.37 -1.64 60.92
N ALA A 287 0.72 -1.42 60.18
CA ALA A 287 1.97 -0.92 60.75
C ALA A 287 1.81 0.47 61.38
N GLY A 288 1.07 1.38 60.73
CA GLY A 288 0.77 2.70 61.28
C GLY A 288 -0.08 2.66 62.55
N ALA A 289 -1.08 1.76 62.60
CA ALA A 289 -1.88 1.53 63.79
C ALA A 289 -1.02 1.00 64.96
N ALA A 290 -0.16 0.02 64.69
CA ALA A 290 0.76 -0.53 65.69
C ALA A 290 1.73 0.53 66.25
N ALA A 291 2.29 1.39 65.38
CA ALA A 291 3.17 2.49 65.79
C ALA A 291 2.42 3.50 66.68
N SER A 292 1.16 3.81 66.35
CA SER A 292 0.32 4.70 67.14
C SER A 292 0.02 4.10 68.52
N SER A 293 -0.32 2.81 68.59
CA SER A 293 -0.53 2.10 69.86
C SER A 293 0.74 2.06 70.72
N ALA A 294 1.92 1.86 70.11
CA ALA A 294 3.19 1.89 70.83
C ALA A 294 3.46 3.26 71.46
N SER A 295 3.21 4.35 70.73
CA SER A 295 3.38 5.71 71.25
C SER A 295 2.43 6.02 72.42
N LEU A 296 1.17 5.59 72.34
CA LEU A 296 0.22 5.72 73.44
C LEU A 296 0.62 4.91 74.68
N ALA A 297 1.22 3.74 74.48
CA ALA A 297 1.75 2.91 75.57
C ALA A 297 2.95 3.59 76.25
N GLU A 298 3.86 4.19 75.47
CA GLU A 298 5.01 4.96 75.99
C GLU A 298 4.56 6.20 76.79
N GLU A 299 3.58 6.95 76.28
CA GLU A 299 2.98 8.08 77.00
C GLU A 299 2.33 7.63 78.31
N SER A 300 1.63 6.49 78.29
CA SER A 300 0.99 5.92 79.48
C SER A 300 2.01 5.43 80.51
N ALA A 301 3.11 4.81 80.06
CA ALA A 301 4.22 4.43 80.93
C ALA A 301 4.89 5.66 81.57
N THR A 302 5.06 6.74 80.81
CA THR A 302 5.58 8.02 81.32
C THR A 302 4.67 8.61 82.39
N ARG A 303 3.36 8.63 82.15
CA ARG A 303 2.36 9.07 83.15
C ARG A 303 2.39 8.21 84.41
N ALA A 304 2.55 6.89 84.28
CA ALA A 304 2.65 5.99 85.42
C ALA A 304 3.90 6.29 86.27
N ALA A 305 5.05 6.50 85.64
CA ALA A 305 6.29 6.87 86.35
C ALA A 305 6.18 8.23 87.07
N GLN A 306 5.50 9.21 86.45
CA GLN A 306 5.22 10.50 87.10
C GLN A 306 4.29 10.34 88.31
N ALA A 307 3.26 9.49 88.19
CA ALA A 307 2.35 9.20 89.29
C ALA A 307 3.05 8.49 90.46
N GLU A 308 3.96 7.56 90.18
CA GLU A 308 4.82 6.91 91.17
C GLU A 308 5.69 7.93 91.91
N THR A 309 6.40 8.80 91.17
CA THR A 309 7.21 9.88 91.75
C THR A 309 6.35 10.83 92.62
N ALA A 310 5.15 11.16 92.17
CA ALA A 310 4.23 12.01 92.94
C ALA A 310 3.76 11.32 94.23
N ALA A 311 3.50 10.01 94.19
CA ALA A 311 3.13 9.21 95.36
C ALA A 311 4.29 9.12 96.37
N GLU A 312 5.52 8.92 95.91
CA GLU A 312 6.72 8.93 96.76
C GLU A 312 6.91 10.28 97.46
N ASN A 313 6.81 11.39 96.71
CA ASN A 313 6.91 12.74 97.28
C ASN A 313 5.80 13.00 98.33
N ALA A 314 4.58 12.55 98.06
CA ALA A 314 3.47 12.66 99.01
C ALA A 314 3.74 11.84 100.29
N ALA A 315 4.27 10.63 100.16
CA ALA A 315 4.64 9.78 101.30
C ALA A 315 5.76 10.40 102.15
N GLN A 316 6.81 10.95 101.52
CA GLN A 316 7.88 11.67 102.22
C GLN A 316 7.34 12.89 102.97
N THR A 317 6.45 13.66 102.33
CA THR A 317 5.80 14.82 102.97
C THR A 317 4.98 14.40 104.18
N ALA A 318 4.20 13.32 104.07
CA ALA A 318 3.42 12.78 105.18
C ALA A 318 4.31 12.29 106.32
N GLN A 319 5.44 11.64 106.02
CA GLN A 319 6.41 11.20 107.03
C GLN A 319 7.05 12.39 107.75
N ALA A 320 7.42 13.45 107.01
CA ALA A 320 7.97 14.68 107.59
C ALA A 320 6.96 15.37 108.53
N GLN A 321 5.69 15.44 108.12
CA GLN A 321 4.60 15.97 108.95
C GLN A 321 4.37 15.12 110.21
N ALA A 322 4.37 13.80 110.09
CA ALA A 322 4.26 12.89 111.23
C ALA A 322 5.43 13.05 112.21
N GLY A 323 6.66 13.19 111.70
CA GLY A 323 7.84 13.47 112.52
C GLY A 323 7.75 14.81 113.25
N ALA A 324 7.30 15.87 112.59
CA ALA A 324 7.09 17.19 113.21
C ALA A 324 6.00 17.14 114.30
N ALA A 325 4.92 16.40 114.06
CA ALA A 325 3.86 16.18 115.04
C ALA A 325 4.37 15.40 116.26
N ALA A 326 5.17 14.34 116.04
CA ALA A 326 5.79 13.57 117.12
C ALA A 326 6.76 14.41 117.96
N GLY A 327 7.61 15.23 117.31
CA GLY A 327 8.50 16.17 118.01
C GLY A 327 7.73 17.18 118.86
N SER A 328 6.65 17.74 118.31
CA SER A 328 5.76 18.66 119.04
C SER A 328 5.08 17.97 120.23
N ALA A 329 4.67 16.71 120.08
CA ALA A 329 4.11 15.92 121.17
C ALA A 329 5.13 15.61 122.27
N GLN A 330 6.40 15.34 121.91
CA GLN A 330 7.48 15.15 122.88
C GLN A 330 7.73 16.43 123.68
N THR A 331 7.88 17.58 123.01
CA THR A 331 8.07 18.88 123.69
C THR A 331 6.88 19.23 124.58
N ALA A 332 5.65 18.94 124.15
CA ALA A 332 4.47 19.10 125.00
C ALA A 332 4.52 18.18 126.24
N GLY A 333 5.02 16.96 126.10
CA GLY A 333 5.24 16.03 127.21
C GLY A 333 6.33 16.49 128.18
N GLU A 334 7.45 17.01 127.67
CA GLU A 334 8.54 17.61 128.48
C GLU A 334 8.01 18.82 129.27
N HIS A 335 7.27 19.72 128.63
CA HIS A 335 6.63 20.84 129.32
C HIS A 335 5.59 20.40 130.37
N ALA A 336 4.88 19.30 130.13
CA ALA A 336 3.96 18.74 131.12
C ALA A 336 4.72 18.18 132.34
N GLN A 337 5.86 17.52 132.13
CA GLN A 337 6.75 17.06 133.20
C GLN A 337 7.37 18.23 133.97
N ASP A 338 7.88 19.25 133.28
CA ASP A 338 8.38 20.48 133.92
C ASP A 338 7.27 21.13 134.77
N ALA A 339 6.04 21.19 134.26
CA ALA A 339 4.90 21.74 134.98
C ALA A 339 4.55 20.92 136.24
N GLU A 340 4.63 19.59 136.18
CA GLU A 340 4.50 18.72 137.35
C GLU A 340 5.65 18.95 138.36
N GLU A 341 6.89 19.06 137.90
CA GLU A 341 8.06 19.30 138.76
C GLU A 341 8.01 20.69 139.42
N PHE A 342 7.57 21.73 138.70
CA PHE A 342 7.30 23.05 139.27
C PHE A 342 6.14 23.01 140.28
N ALA A 343 5.11 22.21 140.04
CA ALA A 343 4.01 22.02 140.99
C ALA A 343 4.50 21.33 142.27
N GLU A 344 5.35 20.29 142.17
CA GLU A 344 5.98 19.64 143.32
C GLU A 344 6.94 20.57 144.07
N LEU A 345 7.71 21.40 143.36
CA LEU A 345 8.62 22.40 143.98
C LEU A 345 7.82 23.49 144.72
N ALA A 346 6.72 23.96 144.14
CA ALA A 346 5.81 24.89 144.79
C ALA A 346 5.17 24.28 146.05
N GLN A 347 4.92 22.97 146.04
CA GLN A 347 4.43 22.23 147.20
C GLN A 347 5.49 22.13 148.32
N ARG A 348 6.77 21.94 147.98
CA ARG A 348 7.90 21.93 148.95
C ARG A 348 8.23 23.30 149.56
N TYR A 349 7.99 24.40 148.85
CA TYR A 349 8.19 25.77 149.38
C TYR A 349 7.04 26.25 150.28
N ALA A 350 5.95 25.48 150.36
CA ALA A 350 4.78 25.79 151.20
C ALA A 350 4.80 25.10 152.58
N GLU A 351 5.87 24.34 152.90
CA GLU A 351 6.18 23.77 154.23
C GLU A 351 7.22 24.62 154.97
#